data_AF-A0A9W8XV98-F1
#
_entry.id   AF-A0A9W8XV98-F1
#
_cell.length_a   1.000
_cell.length_b   1.000
_cell.length_c   1.000
_cell.angle_alpha   90.00
_cell.angle_beta   90.00
_cell.angle_gamma   90.00
#
_symmetry.space_group_name_H-M   'P 1'
#
loop_
_entity.id
_entity.type
_entity.pdbx_description
1 polymer ?
#
loop_
_entity_poly.entity_id
_entity_poly.type
_entity_poly.pdbx_seq_one_letter_code
_entity_poly.pdbx_strand_id
1 'polypeptide(L)'
;MNGTSSPTCFFSFGPEDSFISKSYEGLRYHALPPALLALMTGGSVLDVHWASLGTITDSWILSFKDSSGTQNLAWGASIPSRLEKVLSKLSPSQHLRVFLGPSSSYIAWDPTLIRWSSLPASLEDTLQSWLTPSGWRAGAPRMVTWGPDDAFFAMSEYGDVAYRLGDKKREDWATWRETVEDWKAERGFRWSEVAYIALDPTTPDQFVAIRNDGTWSGSISDENSTALEAFAHNVFRLAKPKSKTKSPPPRAHQQTNGHTNGAIAPEDDRPDPATKAAYAQWSNSTNLLFASALAATTPKRAPKKLQIRSQSSTASIPKSSTASPSQPRPTPHSNPSTSVPHANLLTSFPIFPIRHAMPSPNLRPPKGDPAGLRACKHDMERLLRASGITGTSG
;
A
#
# COMPACT_ATOMS: atom_id res chain seq x y z
N MET A 1 2.57 15.17 27.32
CA MET A 1 2.51 13.80 26.77
C MET A 1 2.59 13.92 25.25
N ASN A 2 3.70 13.55 24.61
CA ASN A 2 3.79 13.55 23.16
C ASN A 2 3.22 12.24 22.65
N GLY A 3 1.89 12.19 22.47
CA GLY A 3 1.24 11.10 21.75
C GLY A 3 1.78 11.08 20.32
N THR A 4 2.38 9.98 19.91
CA THR A 4 2.76 9.73 18.52
C THR A 4 1.47 9.63 17.70
N SER A 5 1.16 10.68 16.94
CA SER A 5 0.07 10.70 15.97
C SER A 5 0.25 9.59 14.94
N SER A 6 -0.84 8.92 14.55
CA SER A 6 -0.83 7.92 13.49
C SER A 6 -0.20 8.48 12.21
N PRO A 7 0.70 7.74 11.53
CA PRO A 7 1.41 8.21 10.35
C PRO A 7 0.52 8.32 9.10
N THR A 8 -0.77 8.01 9.21
CA THR A 8 -1.69 8.01 8.07
C THR A 8 -2.08 9.45 7.72
N CYS A 9 -1.81 9.83 6.46
CA CYS A 9 -2.36 11.05 5.87
C CYS A 9 -3.55 10.69 4.98
N PHE A 10 -4.58 11.54 4.98
CA PHE A 10 -5.76 11.37 4.12
C PHE A 10 -6.45 12.71 3.86
N PHE A 11 -7.27 12.75 2.82
CA PHE A 11 -8.14 13.85 2.43
C PHE A 11 -9.44 13.23 1.91
N SER A 12 -10.57 13.60 2.50
CA SER A 12 -11.89 13.17 2.07
C SER A 12 -12.74 14.40 1.78
N PHE A 13 -13.26 14.45 0.56
CA PHE A 13 -14.29 15.40 0.14
C PHE A 13 -15.67 14.88 0.54
N GLY A 14 -16.59 15.80 0.79
CA GLY A 14 -17.99 15.56 1.08
C GLY A 14 -18.88 16.62 0.41
N PRO A 15 -20.21 16.55 0.63
CA PRO A 15 -21.16 17.47 -0.01
C PRO A 15 -20.97 18.91 0.48
N GLU A 16 -21.48 19.88 -0.28
CA GLU A 16 -21.47 21.30 0.07
C GLU A 16 -20.07 21.83 0.41
N ASP A 17 -19.08 21.48 -0.43
CA ASP A 17 -17.67 21.86 -0.25
C ASP A 17 -17.05 21.42 1.10
N SER A 18 -17.69 20.46 1.80
CA SER A 18 -17.16 19.93 3.05
C SER A 18 -15.94 19.05 2.80
N PHE A 19 -14.98 19.10 3.72
CA PHE A 19 -13.85 18.19 3.68
C PHE A 19 -13.34 17.87 5.08
N ILE A 20 -12.61 16.75 5.18
CA ILE A 20 -11.78 16.41 6.31
C ILE A 20 -10.44 15.90 5.79
N SER A 21 -9.34 16.43 6.34
CA SER A 21 -8.00 16.03 5.96
C SER A 21 -7.09 15.92 7.17
N LYS A 22 -6.18 14.94 7.12
CA LYS A 22 -5.11 14.76 8.09
C LYS A 22 -3.79 14.74 7.34
N SER A 23 -2.89 15.64 7.72
CA SER A 23 -1.49 15.64 7.30
C SER A 23 -0.58 15.56 8.53
N TYR A 24 0.74 15.63 8.32
CA TYR A 24 1.67 15.73 9.43
C TYR A 24 1.63 17.06 10.19
N GLU A 25 0.90 18.06 9.67
CA GLU A 25 0.61 19.29 10.41
C GLU A 25 -0.51 19.10 11.43
N GLY A 26 -1.43 18.17 11.17
CA GLY A 26 -2.58 17.89 12.00
C GLY A 26 -3.83 17.63 11.19
N LEU A 27 -4.96 17.64 11.89
CA LEU A 27 -6.28 17.50 11.29
C LEU A 27 -6.83 18.88 10.90
N ARG A 28 -7.40 18.98 9.71
CA ARG A 28 -8.14 20.14 9.21
C ARG A 28 -9.49 19.67 8.68
N TYR A 29 -10.49 20.52 8.76
CA TYR A 29 -11.82 20.21 8.24
C TYR A 29 -12.61 21.49 7.95
N HIS A 30 -13.59 21.37 7.06
CA HIS A 30 -14.54 22.42 6.71
C HIS A 30 -15.94 21.83 6.59
N ALA A 31 -16.95 22.59 7.04
CA ALA A 31 -18.38 22.25 6.93
C ALA A 31 -18.75 20.79 7.31
N LEU A 32 -18.21 20.26 8.41
CA LEU A 32 -18.49 18.87 8.81
C LEU A 32 -19.97 18.66 9.17
N PRO A 33 -20.51 17.44 8.90
CA PRO A 33 -21.83 17.03 9.38
C PRO A 33 -21.98 17.28 10.90
N PRO A 34 -23.11 17.82 11.39
CA PRO A 34 -23.26 18.21 12.80
C PRO A 34 -22.91 17.10 13.80
N ALA A 35 -23.32 15.86 13.51
CA ALA A 35 -23.00 14.70 14.36
C ALA A 35 -21.49 14.39 14.39
N LEU A 36 -20.80 14.50 13.26
CA LEU A 36 -19.35 14.32 13.18
C LEU A 36 -18.62 15.47 13.87
N LEU A 37 -19.06 16.72 13.68
CA LEU A 37 -18.48 17.88 14.35
C LEU A 37 -18.62 17.77 15.87
N ALA A 38 -19.78 17.36 16.37
CA ALA A 38 -20.02 17.15 17.79
C ALA A 38 -19.10 16.06 18.37
N LEU A 39 -18.90 14.96 17.64
CA LEU A 39 -17.96 13.91 18.03
C LEU A 39 -16.51 14.43 18.11
N MET A 40 -16.08 15.18 17.09
CA MET A 40 -14.73 15.76 17.00
C MET A 40 -14.46 16.81 18.08
N THR A 41 -15.45 17.63 18.41
CA THR A 41 -15.31 18.76 19.37
C THR A 41 -15.64 18.37 20.81
N GLY A 42 -16.34 17.26 21.04
CA GLY A 42 -16.72 16.76 22.37
C GLY A 42 -15.57 16.24 23.23
N GLY A 43 -14.31 16.38 22.80
CA GLY A 43 -13.11 16.00 23.56
C GLY A 43 -12.86 14.49 23.70
N SER A 44 -13.69 13.66 23.07
CA SER A 44 -13.54 12.20 23.10
C SER A 44 -12.51 11.71 22.09
N VAL A 45 -12.29 12.44 20.99
CA VAL A 45 -11.35 12.06 19.92
C VAL A 45 -9.95 12.60 20.23
N LEU A 46 -8.99 11.69 20.47
CA LEU A 46 -7.59 12.03 20.72
C LEU A 46 -6.76 12.06 19.42
N ASP A 47 -6.95 11.08 18.54
CA ASP A 47 -6.27 11.01 17.24
C ASP A 47 -7.17 10.37 16.18
N VAL A 48 -7.16 10.90 14.96
CA VAL A 48 -7.94 10.35 13.84
C VAL A 48 -7.05 9.50 12.95
N HIS A 49 -7.42 8.24 12.72
CA HIS A 49 -6.67 7.33 11.85
C HIS A 49 -7.12 7.41 10.40
N TRP A 50 -8.44 7.51 10.22
CA TRP A 50 -9.07 7.58 8.91
C TRP A 50 -10.42 8.27 9.03
N ALA A 51 -10.79 9.05 8.03
CA ALA A 51 -12.14 9.55 7.87
C ALA A 51 -12.57 9.46 6.40
N SER A 52 -13.85 9.19 6.18
CA SER A 52 -14.48 9.22 4.86
C SER A 52 -15.82 9.93 4.97
N LEU A 53 -16.03 10.90 4.10
CA LEU A 53 -17.31 11.53 3.83
C LEU A 53 -17.86 10.93 2.53
N GLY A 54 -19.15 10.62 2.53
CA GLY A 54 -19.87 10.15 1.35
C GLY A 54 -20.59 11.28 0.64
N THR A 55 -21.48 10.92 -0.27
CA THR A 55 -22.21 11.90 -1.11
C THR A 55 -23.40 12.57 -0.44
N ILE A 56 -23.70 12.20 0.82
CA ILE A 56 -24.82 12.71 1.61
C ILE A 56 -24.25 13.12 2.97
N THR A 57 -24.74 14.22 3.55
CA THR A 57 -24.21 14.82 4.78
C THR A 57 -24.07 13.81 5.92
N ASP A 58 -25.08 12.98 6.19
CA ASP A 58 -25.04 11.99 7.27
C ASP A 58 -24.38 10.65 6.89
N SER A 59 -23.74 10.55 5.73
CA SER A 59 -22.98 9.38 5.30
C SER A 59 -21.50 9.62 5.54
N TRP A 60 -21.01 9.35 6.74
CA TRP A 60 -19.60 9.51 7.09
C TRP A 60 -19.11 8.36 7.96
N ILE A 61 -17.79 8.13 8.00
CA ILE A 61 -17.13 7.14 8.84
C ILE A 61 -15.88 7.77 9.45
N LEU A 62 -15.63 7.50 10.73
CA LEU A 62 -14.46 7.94 11.48
C LEU A 62 -13.83 6.76 12.25
N SER A 63 -12.58 6.44 11.94
CA SER A 63 -11.73 5.56 12.74
C SER A 63 -10.78 6.44 13.56
N PHE A 64 -10.80 6.28 14.88
CA PHE A 64 -10.07 7.17 15.78
C PHE A 64 -9.64 6.48 17.06
N LYS A 65 -8.68 7.09 17.75
CA LYS A 65 -8.27 6.76 19.11
C LYS A 65 -8.93 7.76 20.05
N ASP A 66 -9.53 7.29 21.14
CA ASP A 66 -10.15 8.16 22.13
C ASP A 66 -9.15 8.66 23.20
N SER A 67 -9.62 9.48 24.13
CA SER A 67 -8.83 10.00 25.26
C SER A 67 -8.37 8.92 26.25
N SER A 68 -9.04 7.76 26.31
CA SER A 68 -8.59 6.59 27.07
C SER A 68 -7.50 5.80 26.34
N GLY A 69 -7.25 6.14 25.07
CA GLY A 69 -6.33 5.44 24.20
C GLY A 69 -6.92 4.23 23.49
N THR A 70 -8.23 4.03 23.57
CA THR A 70 -8.95 2.92 22.95
C THR A 70 -9.23 3.25 21.48
N GLN A 71 -9.11 2.24 20.61
CA GLN A 71 -9.47 2.36 19.20
C GLN A 71 -10.99 2.27 19.07
N ASN A 72 -11.57 3.24 18.37
CA ASN A 72 -13.00 3.37 18.19
C ASN A 72 -13.34 3.56 16.72
N LEU A 73 -14.59 3.20 16.40
CA LEU A 73 -15.17 3.35 15.09
C LEU A 73 -16.55 3.99 15.26
N ALA A 74 -16.79 5.09 14.55
CA ALA A 74 -18.07 5.78 14.51
C ALA A 74 -18.48 6.02 13.06
N TRP A 75 -19.78 6.14 12.83
CA TRP A 75 -20.33 6.42 11.50
C TRP A 75 -21.66 7.17 11.60
N GLY A 76 -22.00 7.87 10.53
CA GLY A 76 -23.26 8.58 10.39
C GLY A 76 -24.44 7.68 10.05
N ALA A 77 -25.66 8.19 10.22
CA ALA A 77 -26.90 7.42 10.06
C ALA A 77 -27.18 6.98 8.61
N SER A 78 -26.53 7.60 7.62
CA SER A 78 -26.83 7.39 6.19
C SER A 78 -25.76 6.59 5.45
N ILE A 79 -24.89 5.83 6.16
CA ILE A 79 -23.97 4.91 5.49
C ILE A 79 -24.72 3.73 4.84
N PRO A 80 -24.16 3.08 3.81
CA PRO A 80 -24.78 1.92 3.19
C PRO A 80 -25.07 0.80 4.23
N SER A 81 -26.31 0.31 4.30
CA SER A 81 -26.72 -0.68 5.31
C SER A 81 -25.90 -1.99 5.31
N ARG A 82 -25.34 -2.35 4.15
CA ARG A 82 -24.40 -3.49 4.04
C ARG A 82 -23.07 -3.19 4.72
N LEU A 83 -22.57 -1.97 4.58
CA LEU A 83 -21.34 -1.52 5.23
C LEU A 83 -21.54 -1.44 6.74
N GLU A 84 -22.67 -0.91 7.22
CA GLU A 84 -23.02 -0.88 8.65
C GLU A 84 -22.95 -2.27 9.29
N LYS A 85 -23.49 -3.30 8.63
CA LYS A 85 -23.41 -4.70 9.09
C LYS A 85 -21.99 -5.25 9.13
N VAL A 86 -21.09 -4.73 8.29
CA VAL A 86 -19.66 -5.10 8.30
C VAL A 86 -18.96 -4.38 9.45
N LEU A 87 -19.15 -3.07 9.58
CA LEU A 87 -18.51 -2.24 10.61
C LEU A 87 -18.93 -2.64 12.03
N SER A 88 -20.20 -2.98 12.25
CA SER A 88 -20.70 -3.42 13.56
C SER A 88 -20.11 -4.74 14.06
N LYS A 89 -19.51 -5.53 13.18
CA LYS A 89 -18.82 -6.80 13.52
C LYS A 89 -17.31 -6.66 13.54
N LEU A 90 -16.79 -5.51 13.11
CA LEU A 90 -15.37 -5.29 12.96
C LEU A 90 -14.77 -4.76 14.25
N SER A 91 -13.65 -5.34 14.68
CA SER A 91 -12.83 -4.75 15.74
C SER A 91 -12.19 -3.46 15.23
N PRO A 92 -12.35 -2.32 15.93
CA PRO A 92 -11.75 -1.06 15.51
C PRO A 92 -10.23 -1.18 15.26
N SER A 93 -9.76 -0.60 14.15
CA SER A 93 -8.38 -0.71 13.70
C SER A 93 -7.91 0.59 13.06
N GLN A 94 -6.67 1.00 13.37
CA GLN A 94 -6.01 2.14 12.72
C GLN A 94 -5.72 1.90 11.23
N HIS A 95 -5.77 0.63 10.79
CA HIS A 95 -5.50 0.22 9.41
C HIS A 95 -6.76 0.13 8.55
N LEU A 96 -7.95 0.33 9.14
CA LEU A 96 -9.19 0.39 8.39
C LEU A 96 -9.15 1.57 7.41
N ARG A 97 -9.49 1.28 6.15
CA ARG A 97 -9.68 2.24 5.07
C ARG A 97 -11.07 2.04 4.52
N VAL A 98 -11.77 3.14 4.35
CA VAL A 98 -13.10 3.14 3.75
C VAL A 98 -13.21 4.31 2.79
N PHE A 99 -13.78 4.07 1.62
CA PHE A 99 -14.18 5.11 0.69
C PHE A 99 -15.68 4.98 0.43
N LEU A 100 -16.39 6.10 0.54
CA LEU A 100 -17.82 6.22 0.28
C LEU A 100 -18.01 7.02 -1.00
N GLY A 101 -18.68 6.45 -1.99
CA GLY A 101 -18.86 7.06 -3.30
C GLY A 101 -20.33 7.36 -3.65
N PRO A 102 -20.59 7.75 -4.91
CA PRO A 102 -21.94 7.92 -5.45
C PRO A 102 -22.81 6.67 -5.32
N SER A 103 -24.14 6.83 -5.35
CA SER A 103 -25.10 5.70 -5.39
C SER A 103 -24.95 4.69 -4.24
N SER A 104 -24.63 5.17 -3.03
CA SER A 104 -24.35 4.33 -1.86
C SER A 104 -23.26 3.28 -2.10
N SER A 105 -22.36 3.55 -3.03
CA SER A 105 -21.20 2.71 -3.32
C SER A 105 -20.16 2.84 -2.21
N TYR A 106 -19.47 1.73 -1.93
CA TYR A 106 -18.40 1.75 -0.96
C TYR A 106 -17.36 0.67 -1.25
N ILE A 107 -16.15 0.90 -0.77
CA ILE A 107 -15.14 -0.11 -0.55
C ILE A 107 -14.52 0.12 0.82
N ALA A 108 -14.42 -0.95 1.61
CA ALA A 108 -13.83 -0.96 2.93
C ALA A 108 -12.81 -2.10 2.99
N TRP A 109 -11.61 -1.80 3.48
CA TRP A 109 -10.57 -2.80 3.64
C TRP A 109 -9.69 -2.51 4.84
N ASP A 110 -9.18 -3.59 5.43
CA ASP A 110 -8.15 -3.58 6.45
C ASP A 110 -7.24 -4.82 6.23
N PRO A 111 -6.23 -5.09 7.07
CA PRO A 111 -5.36 -6.25 6.89
C PRO A 111 -6.10 -7.60 6.85
N THR A 112 -7.29 -7.68 7.44
CA THR A 112 -8.08 -8.89 7.60
C THR A 112 -9.29 -8.96 6.68
N LEU A 113 -9.78 -7.85 6.13
CA LEU A 113 -11.01 -7.80 5.35
C LEU A 113 -10.88 -6.92 4.12
N ILE A 114 -11.67 -7.24 3.10
CA ILE A 114 -11.97 -6.34 2.00
C ILE A 114 -13.40 -6.61 1.52
N ARG A 115 -14.22 -5.56 1.47
CA ARG A 115 -15.64 -5.63 1.09
C ARG A 115 -15.99 -4.39 0.29
N TRP A 116 -16.74 -4.56 -0.80
CA TRP A 116 -17.32 -3.46 -1.55
C TRP A 116 -18.74 -3.78 -1.98
N SER A 117 -19.48 -2.75 -2.38
CA SER A 117 -20.78 -2.88 -3.00
C SER A 117 -21.05 -1.69 -3.91
N SER A 118 -21.83 -1.93 -4.97
CA SER A 118 -22.40 -0.89 -5.84
C SER A 118 -21.36 0.03 -6.49
N LEU A 119 -20.14 -0.46 -6.71
CA LEU A 119 -19.09 0.31 -7.40
C LEU A 119 -19.50 0.60 -8.86
N PRO A 120 -18.95 1.66 -9.49
CA PRO A 120 -19.07 1.84 -10.93
C PRO A 120 -18.62 0.55 -11.66
N ALA A 121 -19.37 0.12 -12.67
CA ALA A 121 -19.17 -1.19 -13.31
C ALA A 121 -17.72 -1.37 -13.80
N SER A 122 -17.14 -0.32 -14.39
CA SER A 122 -15.76 -0.32 -14.86
C SER A 122 -14.73 -0.48 -13.73
N LEU A 123 -14.99 0.12 -12.58
CA LEU A 123 -14.15 -0.02 -11.39
C LEU A 123 -14.30 -1.42 -10.79
N GLU A 124 -15.52 -1.95 -10.70
CA GLU A 124 -15.75 -3.31 -10.22
C GLU A 124 -15.05 -4.33 -11.13
N ASP A 125 -15.22 -4.24 -12.45
CA ASP A 125 -14.56 -5.11 -13.42
C ASP A 125 -13.03 -5.05 -13.28
N THR A 126 -12.48 -3.85 -13.02
CA THR A 126 -11.07 -3.65 -12.74
C THR A 126 -10.63 -4.43 -11.50
N LEU A 127 -11.32 -4.24 -10.36
CA LEU A 127 -10.99 -4.94 -9.11
C LEU A 127 -11.16 -6.46 -9.24
N GLN A 128 -12.20 -6.92 -9.95
CA GLN A 128 -12.42 -8.34 -10.23
C GLN A 128 -11.31 -8.92 -11.12
N SER A 129 -10.78 -8.14 -12.08
CA SER A 129 -9.65 -8.57 -12.91
C SER A 129 -8.34 -8.73 -12.13
N TRP A 130 -8.24 -8.11 -10.95
CA TRP A 130 -7.11 -8.27 -10.03
C TRP A 130 -7.27 -9.49 -9.13
N LEU A 131 -8.47 -10.06 -9.04
CA LEU A 131 -8.75 -11.26 -8.28
C LEU A 131 -8.51 -12.54 -9.11
N THR A 132 -8.16 -13.60 -8.40
CA THR A 132 -8.10 -14.98 -8.88
C THR A 132 -8.74 -15.89 -7.85
N PRO A 133 -9.07 -17.16 -8.19
CA PRO A 133 -9.54 -18.12 -7.20
C PRO A 133 -8.56 -18.35 -6.03
N SER A 134 -7.29 -17.93 -6.17
CA SER A 134 -6.25 -18.07 -5.15
C SER A 134 -5.95 -16.80 -4.37
N GLY A 135 -6.62 -15.68 -4.65
CA GLY A 135 -6.38 -14.36 -4.04
C GLY A 135 -6.04 -13.29 -5.09
N TRP A 136 -5.36 -12.22 -4.68
CA TRP A 136 -5.05 -11.10 -5.55
C TRP A 136 -3.85 -11.38 -6.46
N ARG A 137 -4.07 -11.39 -7.77
CA ARG A 137 -3.00 -11.46 -8.79
C ARG A 137 -2.16 -10.19 -8.82
N ALA A 138 -2.80 -9.03 -8.70
CA ALA A 138 -2.17 -7.71 -8.71
C ALA A 138 -1.82 -7.21 -7.29
N GLY A 139 -2.05 -8.04 -6.26
CA GLY A 139 -2.06 -7.55 -4.88
C GLY A 139 -3.38 -6.86 -4.53
N ALA A 140 -3.61 -6.66 -3.24
CA ALA A 140 -4.82 -6.00 -2.76
C ALA A 140 -4.87 -4.53 -3.26
N PRO A 141 -6.05 -3.90 -3.30
CA PRO A 141 -6.14 -2.49 -3.63
C PRO A 141 -5.40 -1.66 -2.58
N ARG A 142 -4.42 -0.87 -3.04
CA ARG A 142 -3.66 0.07 -2.22
C ARG A 142 -4.35 1.42 -2.15
N MET A 143 -4.85 1.88 -3.29
CA MET A 143 -5.58 3.14 -3.44
C MET A 143 -6.77 2.92 -4.36
N VAL A 144 -7.96 3.34 -3.91
CA VAL A 144 -9.17 3.31 -4.73
C VAL A 144 -9.96 4.56 -4.40
N THR A 145 -10.28 5.35 -5.43
CA THR A 145 -11.11 6.54 -5.32
C THR A 145 -11.88 6.73 -6.61
N TRP A 146 -13.11 7.23 -6.51
CA TRP A 146 -13.96 7.45 -7.67
C TRP A 146 -14.91 8.62 -7.44
N GLY A 147 -15.20 9.32 -8.52
CA GLY A 147 -16.14 10.42 -8.59
C GLY A 147 -17.42 10.02 -9.36
N PRO A 148 -18.29 11.00 -9.65
CA PRO A 148 -19.38 10.85 -10.60
C PRO A 148 -18.92 10.46 -12.03
N ASP A 149 -19.87 10.03 -12.85
CA ASP A 149 -19.70 9.76 -14.29
C ASP A 149 -18.59 8.75 -14.65
N ASP A 150 -18.41 7.72 -13.81
CA ASP A 150 -17.44 6.63 -14.01
C ASP A 150 -15.97 7.10 -14.01
N ALA A 151 -15.68 8.29 -13.46
CA ALA A 151 -14.31 8.73 -13.17
C ALA A 151 -13.77 7.96 -11.97
N PHE A 152 -12.61 7.32 -12.12
CA PHE A 152 -11.97 6.61 -11.00
C PHE A 152 -10.46 6.52 -11.17
N PHE A 153 -9.79 6.28 -10.05
CA PHE A 153 -8.40 5.85 -9.99
C PHE A 153 -8.28 4.66 -9.04
N ALA A 154 -7.60 3.61 -9.48
CA ALA A 154 -7.29 2.45 -8.69
C ALA A 154 -5.82 2.04 -8.88
N MET A 155 -5.13 1.77 -7.79
CA MET A 155 -3.79 1.20 -7.75
C MET A 155 -3.76 0.03 -6.78
N SER A 156 -3.17 -1.08 -7.21
CA SER A 156 -2.93 -2.26 -6.38
C SER A 156 -1.58 -2.19 -5.66
N GLU A 157 -1.40 -3.03 -4.63
CA GLU A 157 -0.14 -3.14 -3.90
C GLU A 157 1.04 -3.56 -4.79
N TYR A 158 0.82 -4.32 -5.88
CA TYR A 158 1.90 -4.69 -6.81
C TYR A 158 2.12 -3.66 -7.93
N GLY A 159 1.39 -2.55 -7.90
CA GLY A 159 1.60 -1.41 -8.80
C GLY A 159 0.81 -1.48 -10.10
N ASP A 160 -0.10 -2.44 -10.28
CA ASP A 160 -1.09 -2.37 -11.36
C ASP A 160 -2.00 -1.18 -11.14
N VAL A 161 -2.20 -0.39 -12.20
CA VAL A 161 -2.96 0.87 -12.17
C VAL A 161 -4.03 0.85 -13.25
N ALA A 162 -5.21 1.32 -12.88
CA ALA A 162 -6.32 1.53 -13.78
C ALA A 162 -7.04 2.83 -13.40
N TYR A 163 -7.48 3.58 -14.40
CA TYR A 163 -8.22 4.82 -14.19
C TYR A 163 -9.19 5.07 -15.34
N ARG A 164 -10.19 5.89 -15.05
CA ARG A 164 -11.09 6.52 -16.04
C ARG A 164 -11.23 8.00 -15.73
N LEU A 165 -11.41 8.77 -16.79
CA LEU A 165 -11.41 10.24 -16.78
C LEU A 165 -12.83 10.80 -16.99
N GLY A 166 -13.83 10.12 -16.42
CA GLY A 166 -15.24 10.44 -16.61
C GLY A 166 -15.81 10.11 -17.99
N ASP A 167 -17.07 10.49 -18.22
CA ASP A 167 -17.72 10.44 -19.54
C ASP A 167 -17.03 11.42 -20.50
N LYS A 168 -16.44 10.92 -21.59
CA LYS A 168 -15.76 11.72 -22.61
C LYS A 168 -16.66 12.74 -23.31
N LYS A 169 -17.99 12.55 -23.27
CA LYS A 169 -18.94 13.48 -23.86
C LYS A 169 -19.16 14.71 -22.99
N ARG A 170 -18.74 14.65 -21.73
CA ARG A 170 -18.84 15.74 -20.77
C ARG A 170 -17.44 16.25 -20.46
N GLU A 171 -17.29 17.55 -20.37
CA GLU A 171 -16.01 18.19 -20.00
C GLU A 171 -15.87 18.31 -18.47
N ASP A 172 -16.72 17.61 -17.72
CA ASP A 172 -16.84 17.68 -16.25
C ASP A 172 -15.59 17.16 -15.48
N TRP A 173 -14.57 16.67 -16.17
CA TRP A 173 -13.30 16.20 -15.57
C TRP A 173 -12.08 16.71 -16.37
N ALA A 174 -12.14 17.96 -16.84
CA ALA A 174 -11.11 18.54 -17.69
C ALA A 174 -9.75 18.66 -16.99
N THR A 175 -9.71 19.18 -15.76
CA THR A 175 -8.49 19.37 -14.97
C THR A 175 -7.87 18.04 -14.58
N TRP A 176 -8.70 17.06 -14.21
CA TRP A 176 -8.23 15.69 -13.94
C TRP A 176 -7.65 15.04 -15.19
N ARG A 177 -8.30 15.21 -16.34
CA ARG A 177 -7.82 14.69 -17.63
C ARG A 177 -6.48 15.32 -18.00
N GLU A 178 -6.36 16.64 -17.94
CA GLU A 178 -5.12 17.38 -18.20
C GLU A 178 -4.00 16.88 -17.28
N THR A 179 -4.25 16.78 -15.98
CA THR A 179 -3.28 16.26 -15.01
C THR A 179 -2.76 14.86 -15.38
N VAL A 180 -3.67 13.94 -15.75
CA VAL A 180 -3.28 12.58 -16.14
C VAL A 180 -2.51 12.57 -17.47
N GLU A 181 -2.87 13.42 -18.41
CA GLU A 181 -2.19 13.54 -19.71
C GLU A 181 -0.78 14.12 -19.56
N ASP A 182 -0.63 15.18 -18.76
CA ASP A 182 0.65 15.80 -18.45
C ASP A 182 1.61 14.82 -17.77
N TRP A 183 1.14 14.10 -16.74
CA TRP A 183 1.97 13.11 -16.06
C TRP A 183 2.39 11.98 -16.99
N LYS A 184 1.52 11.55 -17.91
CA LYS A 184 1.89 10.52 -18.90
C LYS A 184 2.86 11.03 -19.96
N ALA A 185 2.81 12.32 -20.28
CA ALA A 185 3.72 12.96 -21.21
C ALA A 185 5.10 13.23 -20.57
N GLU A 186 5.16 13.34 -19.24
CA GLU A 186 6.40 13.54 -18.49
C GLU A 186 7.39 12.36 -18.69
N ARG A 187 8.61 12.69 -19.11
CA ARG A 187 9.65 11.68 -19.38
C ARG A 187 10.04 10.96 -18.10
N GLY A 188 9.75 9.67 -18.05
CA GLY A 188 10.17 8.78 -16.97
C GLY A 188 9.15 8.63 -15.84
N PHE A 189 8.00 9.31 -15.93
CA PHE A 189 6.91 9.14 -14.98
C PHE A 189 6.47 7.68 -14.87
N ARG A 190 6.20 7.25 -13.64
CA ARG A 190 5.62 5.93 -13.34
C ARG A 190 4.49 6.11 -12.36
N TRP A 191 3.36 5.43 -12.58
CA TRP A 191 2.25 5.47 -11.63
C TRP A 191 2.63 5.03 -10.21
N SER A 192 3.65 4.20 -10.05
CA SER A 192 4.21 3.85 -8.73
C SER A 192 4.77 5.04 -7.94
N GLU A 193 5.02 6.17 -8.61
CA GLU A 193 5.44 7.43 -7.99
C GLU A 193 4.27 8.18 -7.36
N VAL A 194 3.02 7.83 -7.69
CA VAL A 194 1.85 8.41 -7.05
C VAL A 194 1.77 7.89 -5.60
N ALA A 195 1.69 8.83 -4.67
CA ALA A 195 1.64 8.55 -3.24
C ALA A 195 0.22 8.64 -2.68
N TYR A 196 -0.57 9.59 -3.19
CA TYR A 196 -1.91 9.86 -2.70
C TYR A 196 -2.78 10.42 -3.83
N ILE A 197 -4.03 9.97 -3.94
CA ILE A 197 -5.06 10.50 -4.83
C ILE A 197 -6.39 10.36 -4.11
N ALA A 198 -7.19 11.43 -4.13
CA ALA A 198 -8.60 11.41 -3.80
C ALA A 198 -9.36 12.23 -4.83
N LEU A 199 -10.36 11.61 -5.46
CA LEU A 199 -11.38 12.27 -6.25
C LEU A 199 -12.57 12.60 -5.35
N ASP A 200 -13.22 13.74 -5.57
CA ASP A 200 -14.46 14.08 -4.89
C ASP A 200 -15.61 13.19 -5.42
N PRO A 201 -16.33 12.46 -4.53
CA PRO A 201 -17.48 11.68 -4.94
C PRO A 201 -18.72 12.54 -5.27
N THR A 202 -18.72 13.84 -4.99
CA THR A 202 -19.86 14.75 -5.18
C THR A 202 -19.68 15.72 -6.33
N THR A 203 -18.53 16.40 -6.40
CA THR A 203 -18.28 17.46 -7.38
C THR A 203 -17.36 16.95 -8.49
N PRO A 204 -17.80 16.96 -9.76
CA PRO A 204 -16.91 16.67 -10.87
C PRO A 204 -15.70 17.61 -10.90
N ASP A 205 -14.56 17.08 -11.35
CA ASP A 205 -13.28 17.78 -11.45
C ASP A 205 -12.68 18.30 -10.13
N GLN A 206 -13.25 17.97 -8.97
CA GLN A 206 -12.58 18.20 -7.68
C GLN A 206 -11.74 16.98 -7.28
N PHE A 207 -10.45 17.20 -7.00
CA PHE A 207 -9.53 16.15 -6.61
C PHE A 207 -8.25 16.69 -5.99
N VAL A 208 -7.48 15.78 -5.39
CA VAL A 208 -6.07 15.99 -5.01
C VAL A 208 -5.25 14.78 -5.43
N ALA A 209 -4.09 15.01 -6.04
CA ALA A 209 -3.16 13.98 -6.47
C ALA A 209 -1.72 14.40 -6.14
N ILE A 210 -0.98 13.54 -5.46
CA ILE A 210 0.35 13.83 -4.89
C ILE A 210 1.31 12.71 -5.26
N ARG A 211 2.51 13.07 -5.74
CA ARG A 211 3.62 12.17 -6.05
C ARG A 211 4.61 12.08 -4.88
N ASN A 212 5.39 11.01 -4.84
CA ASN A 212 6.41 10.73 -3.82
C ASN A 212 7.52 11.79 -3.76
N ASP A 213 7.73 12.55 -4.84
CA ASP A 213 8.70 13.67 -4.89
C ASP A 213 8.15 14.98 -4.31
N GLY A 214 6.87 14.99 -3.90
CA GLY A 214 6.18 16.16 -3.35
C GLY A 214 5.53 17.04 -4.41
N THR A 215 5.66 16.73 -5.70
CA THR A 215 4.85 17.38 -6.74
C THR A 215 3.39 16.95 -6.57
N TRP A 216 2.47 17.87 -6.82
CA TRP A 216 1.05 17.62 -6.65
C TRP A 216 0.24 18.41 -7.68
N SER A 217 -0.96 17.92 -7.95
CA SER A 217 -2.00 18.59 -8.73
C SER A 217 -3.31 18.42 -7.98
N GLY A 218 -4.21 19.38 -8.10
CA GLY A 218 -5.52 19.30 -7.48
C GLY A 218 -6.41 20.46 -7.92
N SER A 219 -7.70 20.24 -7.75
CA SER A 219 -8.75 21.18 -8.08
C SER A 219 -9.79 21.11 -6.97
N ILE A 220 -10.15 22.26 -6.42
CA ILE A 220 -11.14 22.44 -5.35
C ILE A 220 -11.70 23.86 -5.45
N SER A 221 -12.85 24.13 -4.83
CA SER A 221 -13.37 25.49 -4.69
C SER A 221 -12.32 26.46 -4.12
N ASP A 222 -12.30 27.70 -4.64
CA ASP A 222 -11.31 28.72 -4.29
C ASP A 222 -11.22 28.96 -2.77
N GLU A 223 -12.36 28.87 -2.08
CA GLU A 223 -12.49 29.03 -0.63
C GLU A 223 -11.67 27.98 0.16
N ASN A 224 -11.48 26.80 -0.42
CA ASN A 224 -10.79 25.67 0.19
C ASN A 224 -9.38 25.40 -0.38
N SER A 225 -8.96 26.18 -1.39
CA SER A 225 -7.64 26.07 -2.04
C SER A 225 -6.48 26.05 -1.03
N THR A 226 -6.50 26.94 -0.04
CA THR A 226 -5.47 27.02 1.01
C THR A 226 -5.38 25.74 1.85
N ALA A 227 -6.50 25.05 2.07
CA ALA A 227 -6.50 23.79 2.82
C ALA A 227 -5.91 22.64 2.01
N LEU A 228 -6.19 22.60 0.71
CA LEU A 228 -5.62 21.66 -0.25
C LEU A 228 -4.10 21.81 -0.36
N GLU A 229 -3.62 23.04 -0.57
CA GLU A 229 -2.18 23.37 -0.62
C GLU A 229 -1.47 22.97 0.68
N ALA A 230 -2.05 23.35 1.82
CA ALA A 230 -1.49 23.00 3.12
C ALA A 230 -1.47 21.48 3.35
N PHE A 231 -2.48 20.75 2.89
CA PHE A 231 -2.45 19.30 2.92
C PHE A 231 -1.28 18.78 2.08
N ALA A 232 -1.20 19.16 0.80
CA ALA A 232 -0.20 18.67 -0.15
C ALA A 232 1.23 18.91 0.34
N HIS A 233 1.54 20.10 0.85
CA HIS A 233 2.86 20.43 1.39
C HIS A 233 3.24 19.65 2.65
N ASN A 234 2.26 19.14 3.41
CA ASN A 234 2.49 18.48 4.69
C ASN A 234 2.29 16.96 4.64
N VAL A 235 1.97 16.34 3.50
CA VAL A 235 1.82 14.87 3.40
C VAL A 235 3.12 14.10 3.63
N PHE A 236 4.30 14.69 3.36
CA PHE A 236 5.60 14.00 3.52
C PHE A 236 6.55 14.60 4.56
N ARG A 237 6.12 15.64 5.29
CA ARG A 237 7.02 16.43 6.14
C ARG A 237 7.73 15.65 7.26
N LEU A 238 7.27 14.45 7.63
CA LEU A 238 7.94 13.62 8.65
C LEU A 238 9.03 12.65 8.16
N ALA A 239 9.39 12.63 6.88
CA ALA A 239 10.47 11.76 6.41
C ALA A 239 11.89 12.32 6.64
N LYS A 240 12.04 13.58 7.07
CA LYS A 240 13.37 14.12 7.43
C LYS A 240 13.60 13.88 8.93
N PRO A 241 14.42 12.88 9.32
CA PRO A 241 14.84 12.77 10.71
C PRO A 241 15.44 14.13 11.07
N LYS A 242 14.93 14.77 12.14
CA LYS A 242 15.57 15.95 12.71
C LYS A 242 17.02 15.55 12.99
N SER A 243 17.94 15.90 12.10
CA SER A 243 19.36 15.71 12.34
C SER A 243 19.61 16.47 13.63
N LYS A 244 19.93 15.74 14.70
CA LYS A 244 20.36 16.35 15.96
C LYS A 244 21.61 17.13 15.63
N THR A 245 21.45 18.40 15.28
CA THR A 245 22.54 19.36 15.22
C THR A 245 23.13 19.35 16.62
N LYS A 246 24.32 18.77 16.77
CA LYS A 246 25.11 18.79 18.01
C LYS A 246 25.18 20.25 18.46
N SER A 247 24.40 20.61 19.46
CA SER A 247 24.63 21.85 20.18
C SER A 247 26.05 21.79 20.75
N PRO A 248 26.88 22.83 20.57
CA PRO A 248 28.20 22.89 21.18
C PRO A 248 28.06 22.87 22.72
N PRO A 249 29.08 22.35 23.44
CA PRO A 249 28.99 22.11 24.87
C PRO A 249 28.73 23.41 25.65
N PRO A 250 27.81 23.42 26.62
CA PRO A 250 27.60 24.57 27.48
C PRO A 250 28.82 24.76 28.38
N ARG A 251 29.33 25.99 28.44
CA ARG A 251 30.33 26.42 29.43
C ARG A 251 29.76 26.24 30.83
N ALA A 252 30.56 25.66 31.70
CA ALA A 252 30.25 25.41 33.09
C ALA A 252 30.09 26.72 33.89
N HIS A 253 28.96 26.88 34.59
CA HIS A 253 28.92 27.60 35.86
C HIS A 253 27.78 27.08 36.76
N GLN A 254 28.22 26.55 37.91
CA GLN A 254 27.65 26.56 39.27
C GLN A 254 26.14 26.35 39.54
N GLN A 255 25.89 25.21 40.22
CA GLN A 255 25.17 25.03 41.49
C GLN A 255 23.81 25.71 41.72
N THR A 256 22.77 24.91 41.97
CA THR A 256 22.07 24.83 43.29
C THR A 256 21.00 23.73 43.31
N ASN A 257 20.66 23.33 44.55
CA ASN A 257 19.96 22.13 45.03
C ASN A 257 18.49 21.96 44.57
N GLY A 258 18.01 20.70 44.63
CA GLY A 258 16.61 20.43 45.03
C GLY A 258 15.88 19.28 44.33
N HIS A 259 15.60 18.23 45.11
CA HIS A 259 14.49 17.26 45.00
C HIS A 259 14.43 16.24 43.86
N THR A 260 14.81 15.01 44.20
CA THR A 260 14.56 13.76 43.47
C THR A 260 13.14 13.24 43.75
N ASN A 261 12.27 13.25 42.74
CA ASN A 261 11.11 12.36 42.65
C ASN A 261 11.40 11.33 41.56
N GLY A 262 11.38 10.05 41.96
CA GLY A 262 11.72 8.91 41.11
C GLY A 262 10.74 8.74 39.95
N ALA A 263 11.18 9.12 38.76
CA ALA A 263 10.57 8.70 37.52
C ALA A 263 11.13 7.31 37.15
N ILE A 264 10.26 6.31 37.09
CA ILE A 264 10.58 5.00 36.53
C ILE A 264 10.89 5.22 35.05
N ALA A 265 12.13 4.97 34.66
CA ALA A 265 12.57 5.04 33.28
C ALA A 265 11.77 4.01 32.45
N PRO A 266 11.22 4.40 31.29
CA PRO A 266 10.51 3.46 30.43
C PRO A 266 11.46 2.35 30.01
N GLU A 267 11.01 1.10 30.17
CA GLU A 267 11.74 -0.07 29.66
C GLU A 267 12.04 0.13 28.17
N ASP A 268 13.32 -0.01 27.85
CA ASP A 268 13.88 0.12 26.52
C ASP A 268 13.34 -1.06 25.70
N ASP A 269 12.32 -0.78 24.89
CA ASP A 269 11.62 -1.71 23.97
C ASP A 269 12.54 -2.18 22.81
N ARG A 270 13.82 -2.38 23.10
CA ARG A 270 14.81 -2.90 22.17
C ARG A 270 14.58 -4.39 22.04
N PRO A 271 14.39 -4.90 20.81
CA PRO A 271 14.32 -6.33 20.58
C PRO A 271 15.56 -6.99 21.17
N ASP A 272 15.32 -8.06 21.94
CA ASP A 272 16.36 -8.89 22.54
C ASP A 272 17.43 -9.24 21.48
N PRO A 273 18.74 -9.23 21.84
CA PRO A 273 19.81 -9.53 20.89
C PRO A 273 19.63 -10.85 20.14
N ALA A 274 19.00 -11.87 20.74
CA ALA A 274 18.75 -13.14 20.07
C ALA A 274 17.71 -12.99 18.96
N THR A 275 16.66 -12.21 19.19
CA THR A 275 15.63 -11.90 18.17
C THR A 275 16.25 -11.14 16.99
N LYS A 276 17.16 -10.18 17.25
CA LYS A 276 17.89 -9.47 16.19
C LYS A 276 18.79 -10.41 15.38
N ALA A 277 19.50 -11.32 16.05
CA ALA A 277 20.36 -12.30 15.39
C ALA A 277 19.54 -13.28 14.53
N ALA A 278 18.41 -13.77 15.03
CA ALA A 278 17.51 -14.65 14.27
C ALA A 278 16.92 -13.95 13.03
N TYR A 279 16.52 -12.68 13.16
CA TYR A 279 16.05 -11.88 12.03
C TYR A 279 17.15 -11.66 10.99
N ALA A 280 18.37 -11.32 11.42
CA ALA A 280 19.51 -11.15 10.52
C ALA A 280 19.83 -12.45 9.75
N GLN A 281 19.79 -13.60 10.43
CA GLN A 281 20.02 -14.90 9.80
C GLN A 281 18.92 -15.25 8.79
N TRP A 282 17.65 -15.08 9.15
CA TRP A 282 16.52 -15.31 8.24
C TRP A 282 16.55 -14.37 7.04
N SER A 283 16.83 -13.08 7.24
CA SER A 283 16.95 -12.08 6.18
C SER A 283 18.07 -12.44 5.19
N ASN A 284 19.25 -12.81 5.70
CA ASN A 284 20.38 -13.25 4.87
C ASN A 284 20.03 -14.52 4.07
N SER A 285 19.41 -15.51 4.71
CA SER A 285 18.97 -16.74 4.03
C SER A 285 17.92 -16.46 2.95
N THR A 286 16.96 -15.60 3.25
CA THR A 286 15.89 -15.20 2.32
C THR A 286 16.43 -14.43 1.13
N ASN A 287 17.35 -13.49 1.35
CA ASN A 287 18.04 -12.76 0.29
C ASN A 287 18.82 -13.70 -0.63
N LEU A 288 19.50 -14.71 -0.08
CA LEU A 288 20.20 -15.72 -0.89
C LEU A 288 19.23 -16.55 -1.74
N LEU A 289 18.06 -16.93 -1.20
CA LEU A 289 17.04 -17.66 -1.95
C LEU A 289 16.46 -16.82 -3.10
N PHE A 290 16.17 -15.54 -2.86
CA PHE A 290 15.72 -14.62 -3.92
C PHE A 290 16.79 -14.39 -4.98
N ALA A 291 18.05 -14.19 -4.57
CA ALA A 291 19.16 -14.04 -5.51
C ALA A 291 19.33 -15.30 -6.39
N SER A 292 19.20 -16.50 -5.81
CA SER A 292 19.24 -17.77 -6.54
C SER A 292 18.08 -17.91 -7.54
N ALA A 293 16.85 -17.58 -7.11
CA ALA A 293 15.69 -17.63 -7.99
C ALA A 293 15.76 -16.59 -9.11
N LEU A 294 16.25 -15.38 -8.83
CA LEU A 294 16.48 -14.37 -9.85
C LEU A 294 17.48 -14.89 -10.90
N ALA A 295 18.59 -15.47 -10.47
CA ALA A 295 19.57 -16.08 -11.38
C ALA A 295 18.98 -17.24 -12.21
N ALA A 296 18.02 -18.00 -11.66
CA ALA A 296 17.33 -19.07 -12.39
C ALA A 296 16.37 -18.52 -13.47
N THR A 297 15.79 -17.33 -13.26
CA THR A 297 14.87 -16.70 -14.23
C THR A 297 15.57 -15.92 -15.34
N THR A 298 16.83 -15.53 -15.16
CA THR A 298 17.58 -14.84 -16.22
C THR A 298 17.84 -15.81 -17.38
N PRO A 299 17.31 -15.54 -18.60
CA PRO A 299 17.57 -16.42 -19.73
C PRO A 299 19.07 -16.42 -20.01
N LYS A 300 19.67 -17.62 -20.05
CA LYS A 300 21.05 -17.80 -20.52
C LYS A 300 21.14 -17.38 -21.98
N ARG A 301 21.32 -16.08 -22.24
CA ARG A 301 21.86 -15.63 -23.53
C ARG A 301 23.25 -16.21 -23.61
N ALA A 302 23.39 -17.27 -24.39
CA ALA A 302 24.70 -17.77 -24.79
C ALA A 302 25.51 -16.56 -25.30
N PRO A 303 26.76 -16.36 -24.84
CA PRO A 303 27.57 -15.26 -25.32
C PRO A 303 27.61 -15.36 -26.84
N LYS A 304 27.03 -14.37 -27.53
CA LYS A 304 27.16 -14.25 -28.98
C LYS A 304 28.65 -14.16 -29.24
N LYS A 305 29.21 -15.21 -29.84
CA LYS A 305 30.59 -15.25 -30.34
C LYS A 305 30.81 -13.96 -31.12
N LEU A 306 31.69 -13.11 -30.62
CA LEU A 306 32.12 -11.91 -31.31
C LEU A 306 32.98 -12.38 -32.48
N GLN A 307 32.33 -12.62 -33.61
CA GLN A 307 32.99 -13.07 -34.83
C GLN A 307 33.66 -11.85 -35.46
N ILE A 308 34.93 -11.64 -35.12
CA ILE A 308 35.81 -10.70 -35.82
C ILE A 308 35.93 -11.21 -37.26
N ARG A 309 35.29 -10.49 -38.19
CA ARG A 309 35.27 -10.81 -39.62
C ARG A 309 36.50 -10.17 -40.26
N SER A 310 37.60 -10.91 -40.33
CA SER A 310 38.73 -10.58 -41.20
C SER A 310 38.27 -10.78 -42.65
N GLN A 311 38.23 -9.71 -43.44
CA GLN A 311 38.07 -9.82 -44.88
C GLN A 311 39.37 -10.34 -45.49
N SER A 312 39.32 -11.52 -46.12
CA SER A 312 40.26 -11.92 -47.17
C SER A 312 39.60 -12.97 -48.04
N SER A 313 39.66 -12.69 -49.34
CA SER A 313 39.11 -13.39 -50.49
C SER A 313 39.71 -14.77 -50.73
N THR A 314 38.89 -15.73 -51.19
CA THR A 314 38.99 -16.48 -52.47
C THR A 314 38.20 -17.79 -52.43
N ALA A 315 37.79 -18.23 -53.62
CA ALA A 315 36.81 -19.27 -53.93
C ALA A 315 37.30 -20.71 -53.71
N SER A 316 36.37 -21.63 -53.43
CA SER A 316 36.10 -22.92 -54.14
C SER A 316 35.38 -23.95 -53.25
N ILE A 317 34.54 -24.78 -53.88
CA ILE A 317 33.69 -25.87 -53.36
C ILE A 317 34.32 -27.21 -53.86
N PRO A 318 33.84 -28.46 -53.58
CA PRO A 318 33.36 -29.21 -52.38
C PRO A 318 34.17 -30.51 -52.09
N LYS A 319 33.91 -31.22 -50.96
CA LYS A 319 33.46 -32.65 -50.90
C LYS A 319 33.63 -33.33 -49.52
N SER A 320 32.77 -34.33 -49.33
CA SER A 320 32.57 -35.33 -48.27
C SER A 320 33.77 -36.21 -47.90
N SER A 321 33.84 -36.69 -46.64
CA SER A 321 33.83 -38.14 -46.29
C SER A 321 34.09 -38.41 -44.78
N THR A 322 33.25 -39.30 -44.25
CA THR A 322 33.47 -40.47 -43.40
C THR A 322 34.75 -40.68 -42.56
N ALA A 323 34.51 -41.23 -41.36
CA ALA A 323 35.28 -42.24 -40.60
C ALA A 323 36.17 -41.79 -39.41
N SER A 324 35.89 -42.43 -38.27
CA SER A 324 36.65 -42.48 -37.00
C SER A 324 38.01 -43.19 -37.15
N PRO A 325 38.96 -43.07 -36.19
CA PRO A 325 38.93 -43.96 -35.02
C PRO A 325 39.53 -43.40 -33.69
N SER A 326 39.11 -44.07 -32.61
CA SER A 326 39.69 -44.26 -31.27
C SER A 326 41.06 -43.67 -30.89
N GLN A 327 41.17 -43.07 -29.70
CA GLN A 327 42.29 -43.24 -28.74
C GLN A 327 41.98 -42.65 -27.34
N PRO A 328 42.76 -42.94 -26.27
CA PRO A 328 42.22 -43.33 -24.98
C PRO A 328 42.27 -42.27 -23.87
N ARG A 329 41.48 -42.57 -22.85
CA ARG A 329 41.27 -41.93 -21.54
C ARG A 329 42.53 -41.93 -20.65
N PRO A 330 42.78 -40.84 -19.90
CA PRO A 330 43.30 -40.93 -18.55
C PRO A 330 42.31 -40.37 -17.50
N THR A 331 42.25 -41.03 -16.35
CA THR A 331 41.49 -40.67 -15.14
C THR A 331 42.43 -39.99 -14.11
N PRO A 332 42.01 -39.63 -12.87
CA PRO A 332 41.65 -38.26 -12.51
C PRO A 332 42.52 -37.68 -11.37
N HIS A 333 42.73 -36.36 -11.38
CA HIS A 333 43.14 -35.64 -10.17
C HIS A 333 41.93 -34.87 -9.60
N SER A 334 41.46 -35.32 -8.44
CA SER A 334 40.40 -34.71 -7.65
C SER A 334 40.92 -33.45 -6.96
N ASN A 335 40.52 -32.28 -7.45
CA ASN A 335 40.53 -31.04 -6.69
C ASN A 335 39.16 -30.84 -6.02
N PRO A 336 39.10 -30.34 -4.77
CA PRO A 336 37.84 -30.10 -4.08
C PRO A 336 37.11 -28.93 -4.76
N SER A 337 36.12 -29.26 -5.58
CA SER A 337 35.20 -28.29 -6.15
C SER A 337 34.33 -27.72 -5.03
N THR A 338 34.53 -26.45 -4.71
CA THR A 338 33.50 -25.59 -4.13
C THR A 338 32.30 -25.63 -5.08
N SER A 339 31.29 -26.43 -4.74
CA SER A 339 30.07 -26.57 -5.53
C SER A 339 29.41 -25.20 -5.67
N VAL A 340 29.39 -24.68 -6.89
CA VAL A 340 28.62 -23.47 -7.21
C VAL A 340 27.15 -23.78 -6.90
N PRO A 341 26.46 -23.00 -6.06
CA PRO A 341 25.07 -23.27 -5.73
C PRO A 341 24.23 -23.21 -7.01
N HIS A 342 23.52 -24.29 -7.31
CA HIS A 342 22.62 -24.36 -8.44
C HIS A 342 21.49 -23.33 -8.27
N ALA A 343 21.29 -22.52 -9.31
CA ALA A 343 20.19 -21.56 -9.36
C ALA A 343 18.87 -22.34 -9.42
N ASN A 344 18.03 -22.19 -8.39
CA ASN A 344 16.76 -22.89 -8.26
C ASN A 344 15.62 -21.87 -8.18
N LEU A 345 14.51 -22.15 -8.88
CA LEU A 345 13.28 -21.36 -8.73
C LEU A 345 12.72 -21.55 -7.32
N LEU A 346 12.17 -20.48 -6.74
CA LEU A 346 11.48 -20.54 -5.47
C LEU A 346 10.20 -21.38 -5.61
N THR A 347 10.14 -22.50 -4.90
CA THR A 347 8.93 -23.34 -4.82
C THR A 347 8.02 -22.94 -3.65
N SER A 348 8.53 -22.15 -2.71
CA SER A 348 7.79 -21.62 -1.55
C SER A 348 8.54 -20.40 -0.98
N PHE A 349 7.81 -19.45 -0.39
CA PHE A 349 8.42 -18.34 0.32
C PHE A 349 9.07 -18.81 1.64
N PRO A 350 10.28 -18.34 1.98
CA PRO A 350 10.90 -18.68 3.26
C PRO A 350 10.12 -18.03 4.41
N ILE A 351 9.48 -18.88 5.22
CA ILE A 351 8.70 -18.46 6.39
C ILE A 351 9.67 -18.28 7.57
N PHE A 352 9.51 -17.21 8.35
CA PHE A 352 10.21 -17.07 9.63
C PHE A 352 9.74 -18.19 10.57
N PRO A 353 10.62 -19.04 11.14
CA PRO A 353 10.19 -20.15 11.97
C PRO A 353 9.59 -19.62 13.29
N ILE A 354 8.27 -19.48 13.32
CA ILE A 354 7.50 -19.26 14.56
C ILE A 354 7.44 -20.62 15.27
N ARG A 355 8.04 -20.73 16.45
CA ARG A 355 7.85 -21.93 17.28
C ARG A 355 6.40 -21.93 17.77
N HIS A 356 5.68 -22.99 17.38
CA HIS A 356 4.33 -23.41 17.77
C HIS A 356 3.16 -22.88 16.91
N ALA A 357 2.69 -23.73 15.99
CA ALA A 357 1.29 -23.77 15.55
C ALA A 357 0.89 -25.22 15.21
N MET A 358 -0.19 -25.70 15.84
CA MET A 358 -0.75 -27.04 15.68
C MET A 358 -1.54 -27.19 14.36
N PRO A 359 -1.67 -28.40 13.79
CA PRO A 359 -2.41 -28.62 12.55
C PRO A 359 -3.90 -28.83 12.81
N SER A 360 -4.77 -28.27 11.96
CA SER A 360 -6.19 -28.63 11.88
C SER A 360 -6.56 -29.11 10.47
N PRO A 361 -7.34 -30.19 10.29
CA PRO A 361 -7.55 -30.83 9.00
C PRO A 361 -8.84 -30.43 8.29
N ASN A 362 -8.74 -30.41 6.94
CA ASN A 362 -9.76 -30.62 5.91
C ASN A 362 -10.99 -29.69 5.83
N LEU A 363 -11.10 -28.95 4.72
CA LEU A 363 -12.33 -28.23 4.33
C LEU A 363 -12.72 -28.51 2.87
N ARG A 364 -13.97 -28.96 2.70
CA ARG A 364 -14.70 -29.13 1.44
C ARG A 364 -15.11 -27.75 0.87
N PRO A 365 -15.29 -27.61 -0.46
CA PRO A 365 -15.84 -26.38 -1.04
C PRO A 365 -17.38 -26.39 -0.99
N PRO A 366 -18.02 -25.24 -0.70
CA PRO A 366 -19.31 -25.00 -1.35
C PRO A 366 -19.56 -23.55 -1.83
N LYS A 367 -20.30 -23.52 -2.96
CA LYS A 367 -21.35 -22.60 -3.44
C LYS A 367 -21.28 -21.10 -3.12
N GLY A 368 -21.33 -20.30 -4.18
CA GLY A 368 -21.51 -18.85 -4.14
C GLY A 368 -22.78 -18.40 -3.42
N ASP A 369 -22.67 -17.29 -2.71
CA ASP A 369 -23.71 -16.66 -1.90
C ASP A 369 -24.71 -15.88 -2.78
N PRO A 370 -26.02 -16.16 -2.72
CA PRO A 370 -27.05 -15.42 -3.46
C PRO A 370 -27.19 -13.95 -3.04
N ALA A 371 -26.54 -13.51 -1.95
CA ALA A 371 -26.59 -12.11 -1.50
C ALA A 371 -25.68 -11.13 -2.29
N GLY A 372 -24.88 -11.62 -3.24
CA GLY A 372 -24.03 -10.78 -4.08
C GLY A 372 -22.85 -10.14 -3.35
N LEU A 373 -22.48 -10.64 -2.18
CA LEU A 373 -21.23 -10.30 -1.49
C LEU A 373 -20.07 -10.97 -2.23
N ARG A 374 -19.38 -10.21 -3.07
CA ARG A 374 -18.23 -10.68 -3.85
C ARG A 374 -16.92 -10.46 -3.10
N ALA A 375 -16.77 -11.14 -1.97
CA ALA A 375 -15.46 -11.41 -1.38
C ALA A 375 -15.56 -12.73 -0.62
N CYS A 376 -14.82 -13.74 -1.07
CA CYS A 376 -14.93 -15.10 -0.57
C CYS A 376 -14.38 -15.21 0.85
N LYS A 377 -14.98 -16.07 1.68
CA LYS A 377 -14.41 -16.42 3.01
C LYS A 377 -13.03 -17.10 2.88
N HIS A 378 -12.71 -17.70 1.72
CA HIS A 378 -11.37 -18.20 1.40
C HIS A 378 -10.35 -17.09 1.07
N ASP A 379 -10.78 -15.86 0.74
CA ASP A 379 -9.87 -14.78 0.37
C ASP A 379 -9.09 -14.24 1.57
N MET A 380 -9.63 -14.37 2.80
CA MET A 380 -8.99 -13.83 4.01
C MET A 380 -7.83 -14.69 4.54
N GLU A 381 -7.91 -16.02 4.48
CA GLU A 381 -6.80 -16.88 4.93
C GLU A 381 -5.61 -16.92 3.94
N ARG A 382 -5.83 -16.50 2.69
CA ARG A 382 -4.79 -16.43 1.65
C ARG A 382 -4.26 -15.02 1.40
N LEU A 383 -5.04 -13.95 1.57
CA LEU A 383 -4.54 -12.57 1.53
C LEU A 383 -3.34 -12.38 2.46
N LEU A 384 -3.45 -12.90 3.68
CA LEU A 384 -2.43 -12.79 4.72
C LEU A 384 -1.16 -13.62 4.42
N ARG A 385 -1.26 -14.67 3.59
CA ARG A 385 -0.06 -15.44 3.17
C ARG A 385 0.72 -14.76 2.04
N ALA A 386 0.07 -13.93 1.23
CA ALA A 386 0.69 -13.28 0.08
C ALA A 386 1.22 -11.86 0.37
N SER A 387 0.74 -11.19 1.42
CA SER A 387 1.15 -9.82 1.78
C SER A 387 2.28 -9.74 2.82
N GLY A 388 2.72 -10.86 3.42
CA GLY A 388 3.83 -10.88 4.39
C GLY A 388 3.55 -10.16 5.71
N ILE A 389 2.31 -9.75 5.97
CA ILE A 389 1.90 -9.08 7.21
C ILE A 389 1.33 -10.14 8.16
N THR A 390 2.19 -10.75 8.97
CA THR A 390 1.76 -11.45 10.19
C THR A 390 2.06 -10.57 11.39
N GLY A 391 1.07 -9.77 11.79
CA GLY A 391 0.99 -9.12 13.10
C GLY A 391 -0.12 -9.79 13.91
N THR A 392 0.26 -10.36 15.04
CA THR A 392 -0.55 -11.09 16.02
C THR A 392 -1.76 -10.33 16.54
N SER A 393 -2.92 -11.01 16.64
CA SER A 393 -3.87 -10.85 17.76
C SER A 393 -4.88 -12.00 17.78
N GLY A 394 -5.02 -12.65 18.94
CA GLY A 394 -6.00 -13.72 19.22
C GLY A 394 -5.37 -15.09 19.40
#